data_AF-A0A8I1YE40-F1
#
_entry.id   AF-A0A8I1YE40-F1
#
_cell.length_a   1.000
_cell.length_b   1.000
_cell.length_c   1.000
_cell.angle_alpha   90.00
_cell.angle_beta   90.00
_cell.angle_gamma   90.00
#
_symmetry.space_group_name_H-M   'P 1'
#
loop_
_entity.id
_entity.type
_entity.pdbx_description
1 polymer ?
#
loop_
_entity_poly.entity_id
_entity_poly.type
_entity_poly.pdbx_seq_one_letter_code
_entity_poly.pdbx_strand_id
1 'polypeptide(L)'
;MAELSKLQAGSVDLVFADPPYNLQLKGDLKRPDESHVDAVNDDWDKFSSFAAYDDFTRAWLLACRRVMKPSATLWVIGSYHNIFRVGAIMQDLGFWLLNDIVWRKSNPMPNFRGRRFTNAHETMIWAARDEKAKGYTFNYEALKASNEDVQARSDWLIPLCTGEERLKDGDGKKVHPTQKPEQLLARVLLSSSKPGDLVIDPFNGTGTTGAVAKRLGRSYIGFERDRIYAAAAEARIAAIEPLPDATLAPFMTAREAPRVAFSELIERGMIVPGARLVDAKKRHGALVRADGAIMLGDKVGSIHRIGAVAQGSGACNGWTYWHIETKSGLRLIDELRAEIRSEMAAG
;
A
#
# COMPACT_ATOMS: atom_id res chain seq x y z
N MET A 1 11.45 15.46 15.72
CA MET A 1 11.61 16.34 14.54
C MET A 1 13.05 16.70 14.25
N ALA A 2 13.85 17.12 15.23
CA ALA A 2 15.28 17.40 15.03
C ALA A 2 16.05 16.21 14.42
N GLU A 3 15.83 14.98 14.90
CA GLU A 3 16.48 13.79 14.34
C GLU A 3 16.04 13.47 12.90
N LEU A 4 14.73 13.49 12.64
CA LEU A 4 14.17 13.33 11.28
C LEU A 4 14.76 14.37 10.31
N SER A 5 15.06 15.57 10.81
CA SER A 5 15.64 16.64 10.01
C SER A 5 17.08 16.38 9.55
N LYS A 6 17.77 15.37 10.08
CA LYS A 6 19.12 14.95 9.67
C LYS A 6 19.13 14.01 8.46
N LEU A 7 17.99 13.38 8.14
CA LEU A 7 17.90 12.51 6.97
C LEU A 7 17.99 13.32 5.67
N GLN A 8 18.61 12.73 4.65
CA GLN A 8 18.68 13.29 3.31
C GLN A 8 17.27 13.52 2.76
N ALA A 9 17.05 14.67 2.12
CA ALA A 9 15.78 14.97 1.46
C ALA A 9 15.51 13.99 0.30
N GLY A 10 14.25 13.60 0.12
CA GLY A 10 13.86 12.68 -0.95
C GLY A 10 14.52 11.29 -0.89
N SER A 11 14.80 10.76 0.30
CA SER A 11 15.44 9.46 0.51
C SER A 11 14.49 8.34 0.94
N VAL A 12 13.28 8.67 1.41
CA VAL A 12 12.33 7.74 2.03
C VAL A 12 11.25 7.30 1.04
N ASP A 13 10.93 6.01 1.03
CA ASP A 13 9.93 5.39 0.14
C ASP A 13 8.53 5.34 0.79
N LEU A 14 8.47 5.11 2.10
CA LEU A 14 7.21 5.00 2.83
C LEU A 14 7.35 5.60 4.23
N VAL A 15 6.32 6.34 4.66
CA VAL A 15 6.19 6.82 6.03
C VAL A 15 4.96 6.18 6.65
N PHE A 16 5.08 5.59 7.84
CA PHE A 16 3.94 5.23 8.68
C PHE A 16 3.99 6.07 9.96
N ALA A 17 2.90 6.73 10.32
CA ALA A 17 2.84 7.58 11.51
C ALA A 17 1.63 7.23 12.39
N ASP A 18 1.91 6.88 13.64
CA ASP A 18 0.92 6.75 14.72
C ASP A 18 1.12 7.87 15.75
N PRO A 19 0.74 9.13 15.42
CA PRO A 19 0.95 10.26 16.31
C PRO A 19 0.12 10.11 17.60
N PRO A 20 0.45 10.87 18.67
CA PRO A 20 -0.46 11.03 19.80
C PRO A 20 -1.88 11.45 19.37
N TYR A 21 -2.91 10.89 20.01
CA TYR A 21 -4.31 11.10 19.61
C TYR A 21 -4.98 12.27 20.32
N ASN A 22 -4.35 12.81 21.36
CA ASN A 22 -4.92 13.86 22.20
C ASN A 22 -6.31 13.44 22.70
N LEU A 23 -6.39 12.33 23.44
CA LEU A 23 -7.65 11.72 23.84
C LEU A 23 -8.48 12.57 24.81
N GLN A 24 -7.89 13.62 25.39
CA GLN A 24 -8.54 14.59 26.31
C GLN A 24 -9.35 13.90 27.42
N LEU A 25 -8.86 12.76 27.93
CA LEU A 25 -9.53 11.97 28.95
C LEU A 25 -9.65 12.77 30.25
N LYS A 26 -10.85 12.73 30.86
CA LYS A 26 -11.14 13.37 32.15
C LYS A 26 -11.50 12.32 33.19
N GLY A 27 -10.63 12.17 34.19
CA GLY A 27 -10.84 11.29 35.34
C GLY A 27 -10.72 9.79 35.04
N ASP A 28 -10.96 8.98 36.08
CA ASP A 28 -10.81 7.53 36.01
C ASP A 28 -12.05 6.83 35.42
N LEU A 29 -11.79 5.75 34.69
CA LEU A 29 -12.83 4.85 34.18
C LEU A 29 -12.77 3.51 34.92
N LYS A 30 -13.94 3.08 35.42
CA LYS A 30 -14.14 1.78 36.04
C LYS A 30 -14.97 0.85 35.14
N ARG A 31 -14.70 -0.44 35.24
CA ARG A 31 -15.49 -1.52 34.66
C ARG A 31 -16.72 -1.84 35.54
N PRO A 32 -17.70 -2.62 35.04
CA PRO A 32 -18.86 -3.04 35.84
C PRO A 32 -18.51 -3.87 37.08
N ASP A 33 -17.34 -4.52 37.10
CA ASP A 33 -16.79 -5.28 38.23
C ASP A 33 -15.96 -4.41 39.20
N GLU A 34 -16.09 -3.08 39.11
CA GLU A 34 -15.35 -2.06 39.87
C GLU A 34 -13.83 -2.02 39.64
N SER A 35 -13.28 -2.86 38.76
CA SER A 35 -11.87 -2.80 38.39
C SER A 35 -11.56 -1.55 37.54
N HIS A 36 -10.35 -1.00 37.72
CA HIS A 36 -9.91 0.19 37.00
C HIS A 36 -9.48 -0.12 35.56
N VAL A 37 -9.81 0.78 34.63
CA VAL A 37 -9.31 0.75 33.26
C VAL A 37 -7.97 1.47 33.20
N ASP A 38 -6.94 0.74 32.80
CA ASP A 38 -5.62 1.25 32.43
C ASP A 38 -5.74 2.09 31.14
N ALA A 39 -5.98 3.39 31.31
CA ALA A 39 -6.20 4.36 30.24
C ALA A 39 -4.89 5.05 29.82
N VAL A 40 -4.87 5.57 28.58
CA VAL A 40 -3.73 6.33 28.04
C VAL A 40 -3.73 7.72 28.67
N ASN A 41 -2.95 7.90 29.73
CA ASN A 41 -2.84 9.15 30.49
C ASN A 41 -1.40 9.73 30.49
N ASP A 42 -0.55 9.18 29.63
CA ASP A 42 0.85 9.59 29.47
C ASP A 42 1.00 11.04 29.00
N ASP A 43 2.08 11.69 29.42
CA ASP A 43 2.31 13.11 29.13
C ASP A 43 2.54 13.41 27.65
N TRP A 44 2.92 12.40 26.84
CA TRP A 44 3.04 12.57 25.39
C TRP A 44 1.71 12.76 24.66
N ASP A 45 0.57 12.40 25.28
CA ASP A 45 -0.77 12.55 24.70
C ASP A 45 -1.49 13.83 25.15
N LYS A 46 -0.85 14.67 25.97
CA LYS A 46 -1.47 15.87 26.55
C LYS A 46 -1.08 17.13 25.77
N PHE A 47 -2.08 17.80 25.21
CA PHE A 47 -1.92 19.07 24.50
C PHE A 47 -2.72 20.18 25.19
N SER A 48 -2.16 21.39 25.23
CA SER A 48 -2.79 22.55 25.88
C SER A 48 -4.03 23.06 25.14
N SER A 49 -4.11 22.82 23.83
CA SER A 49 -5.24 23.22 22.98
C SER A 49 -5.22 22.47 21.65
N PHE A 50 -6.30 22.58 20.87
CA PHE A 50 -6.31 22.10 19.49
C PHE A 50 -5.29 22.83 18.61
N ALA A 51 -5.06 24.13 18.82
CA ALA A 51 -4.05 24.88 18.07
C ALA A 51 -2.64 24.32 18.31
N ALA A 52 -2.31 24.01 19.57
CA ALA A 52 -1.03 23.37 19.91
C ALA A 52 -0.88 21.98 19.25
N TYR A 53 -1.96 21.20 19.17
CA TYR A 53 -1.96 19.91 18.46
C TYR A 53 -1.79 20.08 16.94
N ASP A 54 -2.39 21.11 16.35
CA ASP A 54 -2.27 21.39 14.92
C ASP A 54 -0.86 21.84 14.55
N ASP A 55 -0.25 22.70 15.36
CA ASP A 55 1.12 23.18 15.14
C ASP A 55 2.13 22.04 15.25
N PHE A 56 1.95 21.17 16.25
CA PHE A 56 2.67 19.90 16.34
C PHE A 56 2.46 19.06 15.08
N THR A 57 1.21 18.91 14.64
CA THR A 57 0.85 18.11 13.47
C THR A 57 1.49 18.63 12.17
N ARG A 58 1.43 19.94 11.93
CA ARG A 58 2.10 20.59 10.78
C ARG A 58 3.60 20.36 10.81
N ALA A 59 4.24 20.52 11.97
CA ALA A 59 5.68 20.42 12.10
C ALA A 59 6.20 19.03 11.70
N TRP A 60 5.55 17.96 12.15
CA TRP A 60 6.00 16.61 11.81
C TRP A 60 5.64 16.19 10.38
N LEU A 61 4.47 16.60 9.87
CA LEU A 61 4.09 16.34 8.49
C LEU A 61 5.04 17.01 7.49
N LEU A 62 5.46 18.25 7.74
CA LEU A 62 6.44 18.96 6.92
C LEU A 62 7.81 18.28 6.95
N ALA A 63 8.25 17.82 8.13
CA ALA A 63 9.51 17.10 8.27
C ALA A 63 9.49 15.76 7.49
N CYS A 64 8.39 15.01 7.56
CA CYS A 64 8.17 13.80 6.76
C CYS A 64 8.16 14.11 5.26
N ARG A 65 7.38 15.11 4.83
CA ARG A 65 7.25 15.50 3.42
C ARG A 65 8.61 15.79 2.78
N ARG A 66 9.50 16.45 3.50
CA ARG A 66 10.86 16.82 3.03
C ARG A 66 11.72 15.59 2.71
N VAL A 67 11.63 14.53 3.50
CA VAL A 67 12.45 13.31 3.34
C VAL A 67 11.83 12.30 2.38
N MET A 68 10.53 12.39 2.12
CA MET A 68 9.80 11.54 1.18
C MET A 68 10.26 11.75 -0.27
N LYS A 69 10.53 10.66 -1.00
CA LYS A 69 10.71 10.66 -2.47
C LYS A 69 9.45 11.18 -3.19
N PRO A 70 9.56 11.63 -4.46
CA PRO A 70 8.39 12.02 -5.26
C PRO A 70 7.33 10.93 -5.45
N SER A 71 7.75 9.66 -5.42
CA SER A 71 6.88 8.48 -5.49
C SER A 71 6.48 7.93 -4.13
N ALA A 72 6.93 8.53 -3.02
CA ALA A 72 6.66 7.99 -1.69
C ALA A 72 5.21 8.20 -1.27
N THR A 73 4.76 7.33 -0.35
CA THR A 73 3.45 7.48 0.29
C THR A 73 3.58 7.61 1.81
N LEU A 74 2.55 8.19 2.41
CA LEU A 74 2.42 8.41 3.84
C LEU A 74 1.14 7.72 4.31
N TRP A 75 1.26 6.98 5.40
CA TRP A 75 0.15 6.46 6.18
C TRP A 75 0.09 7.16 7.52
N VAL A 76 -1.09 7.63 7.91
CA VAL A 76 -1.32 8.20 9.24
C VAL A 76 -2.54 7.56 9.86
N ILE A 77 -2.42 7.05 11.08
CA ILE A 77 -3.53 6.45 11.82
C ILE A 77 -4.03 7.37 12.94
N GLY A 78 -5.33 7.33 13.21
CA GLY A 78 -5.94 8.07 14.29
C GLY A 78 -7.33 7.57 14.63
N SER A 79 -7.91 8.18 15.65
CA SER A 79 -9.32 8.01 16.01
C SER A 79 -10.09 9.29 15.72
N TYR A 80 -11.39 9.30 15.99
CA TYR A 80 -12.22 10.51 15.82
C TYR A 80 -11.73 11.73 16.62
N HIS A 81 -10.88 11.54 17.65
CA HIS A 81 -10.30 12.64 18.43
C HIS A 81 -9.34 13.52 17.62
N ASN A 82 -8.58 12.92 16.68
CA ASN A 82 -7.54 13.63 15.95
C ASN A 82 -7.63 13.52 14.42
N ILE A 83 -8.13 12.40 13.87
CA ILE A 83 -7.90 12.06 12.46
C ILE A 83 -8.47 13.09 11.48
N PHE A 84 -9.57 13.77 11.84
CA PHE A 84 -10.14 14.84 11.03
C PHE A 84 -9.22 16.07 10.95
N ARG A 85 -8.56 16.43 12.05
CA ARG A 85 -7.60 17.54 12.09
C ARG A 85 -6.37 17.18 11.27
N VAL A 86 -5.87 15.96 11.47
CA VAL A 86 -4.69 15.45 10.76
C VAL A 86 -4.96 15.39 9.25
N GLY A 87 -6.10 14.84 8.82
CA GLY A 87 -6.49 14.78 7.41
C GLY A 87 -6.61 16.16 6.76
N ALA A 88 -7.26 17.12 7.42
CA ALA A 88 -7.36 18.50 6.93
C ALA A 88 -5.97 19.13 6.75
N ILE A 89 -5.09 19.03 7.75
CA ILE A 89 -3.73 19.57 7.68
C ILE A 89 -2.91 18.87 6.58
N MET A 90 -3.06 17.56 6.39
CA MET A 90 -2.41 16.85 5.29
C MET A 90 -2.80 17.44 3.93
N GLN A 91 -4.09 17.71 3.70
CA GLN A 91 -4.56 18.33 2.47
C GLN A 91 -4.03 19.76 2.30
N ASP A 92 -4.06 20.58 3.37
CA ASP A 92 -3.51 21.94 3.38
C ASP A 92 -2.00 21.96 3.02
N LEU A 93 -1.26 20.93 3.43
CA LEU A 93 0.16 20.75 3.13
C LEU A 93 0.45 20.13 1.75
N GLY A 94 -0.58 19.89 0.94
CA GLY A 94 -0.45 19.40 -0.44
C GLY A 94 -0.21 17.90 -0.57
N PHE A 95 -0.52 17.11 0.46
CA PHE A 95 -0.62 15.65 0.30
C PHE A 95 -1.89 15.30 -0.49
N TRP A 96 -1.80 14.26 -1.31
CA TRP A 96 -2.94 13.77 -2.08
C TRP A 96 -3.48 12.49 -1.46
N LEU A 97 -4.64 12.59 -0.81
CA LEU A 97 -5.29 11.45 -0.18
C LEU A 97 -5.76 10.47 -1.26
N LEU A 98 -5.31 9.22 -1.15
CA LEU A 98 -5.65 8.13 -2.05
C LEU A 98 -6.84 7.35 -1.53
N ASN A 99 -6.79 6.96 -0.24
CA ASN A 99 -7.88 6.30 0.47
C ASN A 99 -7.82 6.64 1.96
N ASP A 100 -8.98 6.77 2.58
CA ASP A 100 -9.13 6.44 3.99
C ASP A 100 -9.42 4.93 4.14
N ILE A 101 -8.83 4.33 5.15
CA ILE A 101 -8.95 2.91 5.47
C ILE A 101 -9.45 2.78 6.91
N VAL A 102 -10.53 2.04 7.10
CA VAL A 102 -11.12 1.77 8.41
C VAL A 102 -10.53 0.48 8.96
N TRP A 103 -9.73 0.58 10.04
CA TRP A 103 -9.36 -0.60 10.82
C TRP A 103 -10.52 -0.95 11.75
N ARG A 104 -11.25 -2.01 11.40
CA ARG A 104 -12.30 -2.60 12.22
C ARG A 104 -11.68 -3.58 13.22
N LYS A 105 -11.85 -3.28 14.50
CA LYS A 105 -11.33 -4.10 15.61
C LYS A 105 -12.29 -5.27 15.80
N SER A 106 -11.79 -6.51 15.73
CA SER A 106 -12.63 -7.70 15.97
C SER A 106 -12.96 -7.91 17.46
N ASN A 107 -12.10 -7.41 18.36
CA ASN A 107 -12.20 -7.56 19.81
C ASN A 107 -12.00 -6.20 20.55
N PRO A 108 -12.78 -5.14 20.25
CA PRO A 108 -12.61 -3.84 20.88
C PRO A 108 -13.01 -3.87 22.36
N MET A 109 -12.43 -2.97 23.16
CA MET A 109 -12.92 -2.74 24.52
C MET A 109 -14.35 -2.19 24.46
N PRO A 110 -15.32 -2.78 25.19
CA PRO A 110 -16.73 -2.37 25.13
C PRO A 110 -16.96 -1.00 25.80
N ASN A 111 -18.09 -0.36 25.48
CA ASN A 111 -18.54 0.82 26.21
C ASN A 111 -19.18 0.41 27.55
N PHE A 112 -18.49 0.63 28.67
CA PHE A 112 -18.95 0.16 29.98
C PHE A 112 -20.12 0.93 30.58
N ARG A 113 -20.35 2.19 30.17
CA ARG A 113 -21.38 3.07 30.77
C ARG A 113 -22.64 3.24 29.90
N GLY A 114 -22.71 2.58 28.75
CA GLY A 114 -23.84 2.66 27.82
C GLY A 114 -24.16 4.09 27.33
N ARG A 115 -23.16 4.99 27.31
CA ARG A 115 -23.37 6.42 26.97
C ARG A 115 -23.11 6.75 25.50
N ARG A 116 -22.41 5.87 24.79
CA ARG A 116 -22.02 6.03 23.38
C ARG A 116 -21.91 4.64 22.73
N PHE A 117 -21.81 4.62 21.41
CA PHE A 117 -21.39 3.42 20.68
C PHE A 117 -20.00 2.95 21.11
N THR A 118 -19.73 1.65 21.02
CA THR A 118 -18.40 1.08 21.26
C THR A 118 -17.41 1.62 20.23
N ASN A 119 -16.26 2.11 20.69
CA ASN A 119 -15.19 2.57 19.81
C ASN A 119 -14.47 1.38 19.15
N ALA A 120 -15.10 0.82 18.12
CA ALA A 120 -14.73 -0.44 17.48
C ALA A 120 -13.87 -0.26 16.21
N HIS A 121 -13.41 0.95 15.91
CA HIS A 121 -12.53 1.19 14.78
C HIS A 121 -11.54 2.32 15.02
N GLU A 122 -10.55 2.41 14.14
CA GLU A 122 -9.69 3.56 13.90
C GLU A 122 -9.64 3.84 12.40
N THR A 123 -9.21 5.03 12.01
CA THR A 123 -9.11 5.46 10.62
C THR A 123 -7.64 5.70 10.28
N MET A 124 -7.20 5.12 9.17
CA MET A 124 -5.91 5.40 8.56
C MET A 124 -6.12 6.20 7.28
N ILE A 125 -5.24 7.16 7.03
CA ILE A 125 -5.21 7.94 5.80
C ILE A 125 -3.97 7.52 5.03
N TRP A 126 -4.16 7.04 3.79
CA TRP A 126 -3.09 6.80 2.84
C TRP A 126 -3.03 7.94 1.83
N ALA A 127 -1.86 8.55 1.68
CA ALA A 127 -1.67 9.68 0.79
C ALA A 127 -0.37 9.57 -0.01
N ALA A 128 -0.42 10.00 -1.28
CA ALA A 128 0.78 10.29 -2.05
C ALA A 128 1.38 11.63 -1.59
N ARG A 129 2.71 11.79 -1.77
CA ARG A 129 3.40 13.04 -1.41
C ARG A 129 2.77 14.24 -2.11
N ASP A 130 2.53 14.16 -3.42
CA ASP A 130 2.02 15.27 -4.24
C ASP A 130 0.80 14.81 -5.08
N GLU A 131 -0.12 15.72 -5.44
CA GLU A 131 -1.27 15.45 -6.34
C GLU A 131 -0.83 14.83 -7.68
N LYS A 132 0.27 15.33 -8.23
CA LYS A 132 0.82 14.89 -9.52
C LYS A 132 1.85 13.77 -9.37
N ALA A 133 1.95 13.15 -8.18
CA ALA A 133 2.88 12.05 -7.96
C ALA A 133 2.59 10.90 -8.94
N LYS A 134 3.66 10.39 -9.57
CA LYS A 134 3.61 9.26 -10.49
C LYS A 134 4.40 8.10 -9.92
N GLY A 135 3.93 6.88 -10.17
CA GLY A 135 4.67 5.67 -9.83
C GLY A 135 4.82 5.44 -8.33
N TYR A 136 3.90 5.95 -7.50
CA TYR A 136 3.82 5.49 -6.12
C TYR A 136 3.46 4.00 -6.09
N THR A 137 3.99 3.29 -5.10
CA THR A 137 3.81 1.84 -5.01
C THR A 137 2.40 1.50 -4.55
N PHE A 138 1.71 0.68 -5.34
CA PHE A 138 0.49 -0.01 -4.93
C PHE A 138 0.50 -1.42 -5.52
N ASN A 139 0.73 -2.42 -4.67
CA ASN A 139 0.85 -3.82 -5.07
C ASN A 139 -0.54 -4.46 -5.24
N TYR A 140 -1.33 -3.92 -6.17
CA TYR A 140 -2.74 -4.27 -6.38
C TYR A 140 -2.95 -5.78 -6.60
N GLU A 141 -2.19 -6.40 -7.50
CA GLU A 141 -2.37 -7.81 -7.83
C GLU A 141 -2.01 -8.72 -6.65
N ALA A 142 -0.98 -8.36 -5.86
CA ALA A 142 -0.64 -9.09 -4.65
C ALA A 142 -1.78 -9.02 -3.61
N LEU A 143 -2.37 -7.83 -3.41
CA LEU A 143 -3.51 -7.67 -2.50
C LEU A 143 -4.74 -8.42 -2.97
N LYS A 144 -5.00 -8.39 -4.29
CA LYS A 144 -6.12 -9.10 -4.91
C LYS A 144 -5.95 -10.62 -4.77
N ALA A 145 -4.77 -11.15 -5.08
CA ALA A 145 -4.45 -12.57 -4.91
C ALA A 145 -4.56 -13.01 -3.44
N SER A 146 -4.06 -12.19 -2.50
CA SER A 146 -4.19 -12.46 -1.06
C SER A 146 -5.64 -12.43 -0.52
N ASN A 147 -6.57 -11.93 -1.34
CA ASN A 147 -7.97 -11.80 -1.02
C ASN A 147 -8.82 -12.60 -2.03
N GLU A 148 -8.34 -13.79 -2.40
CA GLU A 148 -9.03 -14.77 -3.25
C GLU A 148 -9.46 -14.20 -4.60
N ASP A 149 -8.54 -13.48 -5.25
CA ASP A 149 -8.73 -12.79 -6.51
C ASP A 149 -9.83 -11.71 -6.51
N VAL A 150 -10.25 -11.28 -5.32
CA VAL A 150 -11.18 -10.16 -5.12
C VAL A 150 -10.40 -8.93 -4.67
N GLN A 151 -10.75 -7.77 -5.20
CA GLN A 151 -10.12 -6.51 -4.80
C GLN A 151 -10.26 -6.25 -3.29
N ALA A 152 -9.13 -5.92 -2.65
CA ALA A 152 -9.10 -5.53 -1.24
C ALA A 152 -9.97 -4.28 -1.01
N ARG A 153 -10.74 -4.29 0.08
CA ARG A 153 -11.62 -3.19 0.48
C ARG A 153 -10.91 -2.19 1.38
N SER A 154 -11.54 -1.03 1.57
CA SER A 154 -11.09 0.00 2.51
C SER A 154 -11.45 -0.31 3.98
N ASP A 155 -12.12 -1.42 4.28
CA ASP A 155 -12.45 -1.84 5.64
C ASP A 155 -11.71 -3.12 6.03
N TRP A 156 -10.80 -3.01 7.01
CA TRP A 156 -9.90 -4.09 7.40
C TRP A 156 -10.28 -4.63 8.77
N LEU A 157 -10.77 -5.88 8.82
CA LEU A 157 -11.06 -6.58 10.07
C LEU A 157 -9.78 -7.22 10.62
N ILE A 158 -9.22 -6.65 11.70
CA ILE A 158 -7.96 -7.10 12.32
C ILE A 158 -8.12 -7.01 13.86
N PRO A 159 -7.68 -8.03 14.64
CA PRO A 159 -7.73 -7.99 16.09
C PRO A 159 -6.78 -6.95 16.70
N LEU A 160 -7.01 -6.59 17.96
CA LEU A 160 -6.08 -5.81 18.77
C LEU A 160 -4.78 -6.60 19.04
N CYS A 161 -3.68 -5.86 19.24
CA CYS A 161 -2.41 -6.41 19.72
C CYS A 161 -2.57 -6.95 21.15
N THR A 162 -2.63 -8.27 21.26
CA THR A 162 -2.89 -9.04 22.49
C THR A 162 -2.04 -10.32 22.48
N GLY A 163 -2.07 -11.09 23.57
CA GLY A 163 -1.30 -12.35 23.65
C GLY A 163 0.21 -12.12 23.67
N GLU A 164 0.95 -12.97 22.98
CA GLU A 164 2.42 -12.97 22.93
C GLU A 164 2.99 -11.79 22.14
N GLU A 165 2.24 -11.26 21.16
CA GLU A 165 2.67 -10.09 20.38
C GLU A 165 2.77 -8.83 21.27
N ARG A 166 1.96 -8.76 22.34
CA ARG A 166 1.89 -7.59 23.21
C ARG A 166 3.09 -7.58 24.16
N LEU A 167 4.00 -6.63 23.99
CA LEU A 167 5.19 -6.54 24.84
C LEU A 167 4.80 -6.27 26.30
N LYS A 168 5.46 -7.01 27.19
CA LYS A 168 5.31 -6.88 28.64
C LYS A 168 6.66 -6.65 29.30
N ASP A 169 6.65 -5.89 30.40
CA ASP A 169 7.82 -5.72 31.26
C ASP A 169 8.03 -6.93 32.19
N GLY A 170 9.04 -6.86 33.06
CA GLY A 170 9.36 -7.92 34.01
C GLY A 170 8.25 -8.23 35.02
N ASP A 171 7.31 -7.31 35.24
CA ASP A 171 6.16 -7.48 36.12
C ASP A 171 4.91 -7.98 35.36
N GLY A 172 5.04 -8.26 34.06
CA GLY A 172 3.94 -8.69 33.21
C GLY A 172 2.98 -7.58 32.79
N LYS A 173 3.30 -6.30 33.07
CA LYS A 173 2.50 -5.15 32.64
C LYS A 173 2.86 -4.77 31.21
N LYS A 174 1.93 -4.12 30.51
CA LYS A 174 2.15 -3.69 29.12
C LYS A 174 3.26 -2.64 29.09
N VAL A 175 4.24 -2.81 28.20
CA VAL A 175 5.29 -1.80 28.00
C VAL A 175 4.72 -0.52 27.38
N HIS A 176 3.84 -0.65 26.38
CA HIS A 176 3.24 0.47 25.68
C HIS A 176 1.71 0.40 25.69
N PRO A 177 1.01 1.51 25.94
CA PRO A 177 -0.45 1.50 26.07
C PRO A 177 -1.15 1.34 24.71
N THR A 178 -0.56 1.85 23.63
CA THR A 178 -1.17 1.92 22.29
C THR A 178 -0.45 1.09 21.21
N GLN A 179 0.31 0.05 21.59
CA GLN A 179 0.99 -0.83 20.62
C GLN A 179 0.03 -1.35 19.54
N LYS A 180 0.37 -1.10 18.27
CA LYS A 180 -0.41 -1.53 17.10
C LYS A 180 -0.11 -3.00 16.73
N PRO A 181 -1.10 -3.73 16.19
CA PRO A 181 -0.92 -5.12 15.78
C PRO A 181 -0.03 -5.23 14.54
N GLU A 182 0.91 -6.18 14.52
CA GLU A 182 1.83 -6.42 13.40
C GLU A 182 1.09 -6.68 12.08
N GLN A 183 -0.06 -7.37 12.12
CA GLN A 183 -0.87 -7.66 10.93
C GLN A 183 -1.34 -6.38 10.21
N LEU A 184 -1.64 -5.32 10.95
CA LEU A 184 -2.04 -4.03 10.38
C LEU A 184 -0.89 -3.42 9.59
N LEU A 185 0.31 -3.39 10.20
CA LEU A 185 1.52 -2.89 9.55
C LEU A 185 1.94 -3.77 8.38
N ALA A 186 1.79 -5.08 8.47
CA ALA A 186 2.10 -5.99 7.38
C ALA A 186 1.27 -5.66 6.14
N ARG A 187 -0.03 -5.40 6.31
CA ARG A 187 -0.90 -4.99 5.19
C ARG A 187 -0.52 -3.62 4.62
N VAL A 188 -0.12 -2.66 5.46
CA VAL A 188 0.42 -1.37 5.00
C VAL A 188 1.68 -1.55 4.16
N LEU A 189 2.69 -2.28 4.67
CA LEU A 189 3.95 -2.47 3.96
C LEU A 189 3.80 -3.31 2.69
N LEU A 190 3.02 -4.39 2.74
CA LEU A 190 2.78 -5.25 1.57
C LEU A 190 1.96 -4.55 0.48
N SER A 191 1.09 -3.59 0.85
CA SER A 191 0.30 -2.84 -0.14
C SER A 191 1.08 -1.72 -0.82
N SER A 192 1.98 -1.05 -0.10
CA SER A 192 2.51 0.26 -0.51
C SER A 192 4.05 0.40 -0.46
N SER A 193 4.78 -0.72 -0.34
CA SER A 193 6.25 -0.78 -0.45
C SER A 193 6.73 -2.07 -1.12
N LYS A 194 7.99 -2.09 -1.54
CA LYS A 194 8.71 -3.23 -2.09
C LYS A 194 9.83 -3.66 -1.12
N PRO A 195 10.31 -4.92 -1.19
CA PRO A 195 11.55 -5.30 -0.52
C PRO A 195 12.69 -4.33 -0.87
N GLY A 196 13.51 -3.97 0.12
CA GLY A 196 14.58 -2.99 0.00
C GLY A 196 14.17 -1.52 0.23
N ASP A 197 12.88 -1.17 0.08
CA ASP A 197 12.39 0.19 0.32
C ASP A 197 12.72 0.68 1.74
N LEU A 198 13.00 1.97 1.88
CA LEU A 198 13.20 2.61 3.18
C LEU A 198 11.87 3.08 3.77
N VAL A 199 11.47 2.43 4.86
CA VAL A 199 10.30 2.79 5.67
C VAL A 199 10.76 3.62 6.88
N ILE A 200 10.05 4.70 7.20
CA ILE A 200 10.28 5.41 8.46
C ILE A 200 9.03 5.47 9.33
N ASP A 201 9.24 5.57 10.63
CA ASP A 201 8.20 5.84 11.62
C ASP A 201 8.61 6.98 12.57
N PRO A 202 7.97 8.16 12.50
CA PRO A 202 8.28 9.29 13.37
C PRO A 202 7.75 9.12 14.80
N PHE A 203 6.95 8.08 15.08
CA PHE A 203 6.33 7.77 16.38
C PHE A 203 6.46 6.28 16.68
N ASN A 204 7.72 5.81 16.74
CA ASN A 204 8.04 4.39 16.68
C ASN A 204 7.49 3.56 17.86
N GLY A 205 7.31 4.16 19.05
CA GLY A 205 6.87 3.43 20.25
C GLY A 205 7.75 2.21 20.49
N THR A 206 7.13 1.04 20.61
CA THR A 206 7.81 -0.25 20.82
C THR A 206 8.16 -1.01 19.52
N GLY A 207 8.32 -0.32 18.40
CA GLY A 207 8.99 -0.93 17.24
C GLY A 207 8.12 -1.76 16.32
N THR A 208 6.78 -1.66 16.34
CA THR A 208 5.92 -2.51 15.48
C THR A 208 6.26 -2.30 14.00
N THR A 209 6.40 -1.06 13.54
CA THR A 209 6.75 -0.77 12.13
C THR A 209 8.11 -1.36 11.77
N GLY A 210 9.11 -1.22 12.64
CA GLY A 210 10.45 -1.76 12.40
C GLY A 210 10.52 -3.27 12.42
N ALA A 211 9.80 -3.93 13.33
CA ALA A 211 9.74 -5.39 13.42
C ALA A 211 9.16 -5.98 12.14
N VAL A 212 8.05 -5.40 11.65
CA VAL A 212 7.39 -5.86 10.42
C VAL A 212 8.23 -5.50 9.18
N ALA A 213 8.84 -4.31 9.14
CA ALA A 213 9.73 -3.92 8.04
C ALA A 213 10.91 -4.89 7.90
N LYS A 214 11.62 -5.20 9.00
CA LYS A 214 12.73 -6.16 8.99
C LYS A 214 12.26 -7.55 8.55
N ARG A 215 11.14 -8.05 9.11
CA ARG A 215 10.58 -9.36 8.75
C ARG A 215 10.26 -9.46 7.25
N LEU A 216 9.76 -8.36 6.67
CA LEU A 216 9.38 -8.28 5.27
C LEU A 216 10.53 -7.82 4.35
N GLY A 217 11.77 -7.72 4.84
CA GLY A 217 12.92 -7.34 4.00
C GLY A 217 12.90 -5.88 3.52
N ARG A 218 12.35 -4.95 4.31
CA ARG A 218 12.43 -3.50 4.09
C ARG A 218 13.50 -2.90 5.01
N SER A 219 14.13 -1.81 4.55
CA SER A 219 14.97 -0.98 5.41
C SER A 219 14.09 -0.13 6.32
N TYR A 220 14.59 0.20 7.52
CA TYR A 220 13.78 0.87 8.53
C TYR A 220 14.54 1.92 9.34
N ILE A 221 13.90 3.07 9.60
CA ILE A 221 14.35 4.06 10.60
C ILE A 221 13.18 4.47 11.49
N GLY A 222 13.32 4.26 12.80
CA GLY A 222 12.33 4.64 13.80
C GLY A 222 12.80 5.80 14.67
N PHE A 223 11.89 6.72 14.99
CA PHE A 223 12.13 7.81 15.93
C PHE A 223 11.24 7.64 17.15
N GLU A 224 11.87 7.54 18.33
CA GLU A 224 11.19 7.45 19.62
C GLU A 224 11.88 8.38 20.62
N ARG A 225 11.09 9.12 21.40
CA ARG A 225 11.60 10.05 22.41
C ARG A 225 11.81 9.37 23.77
N ASP A 226 11.00 8.38 24.09
CA ASP A 226 11.02 7.65 25.34
C ASP A 226 12.06 6.52 25.28
N ARG A 227 13.04 6.57 26.18
CA ARG A 227 14.16 5.61 26.18
C ARG A 227 13.71 4.18 26.53
N ILE A 228 12.65 4.01 27.30
CA ILE A 228 12.12 2.68 27.66
C ILE A 228 11.49 2.06 26.41
N TYR A 229 10.68 2.84 25.68
CA TYR A 229 10.06 2.37 24.45
C TYR A 229 11.10 2.09 23.36
N ALA A 230 12.10 2.96 23.22
CA ALA A 230 13.21 2.78 22.29
C ALA A 230 14.00 1.49 22.57
N ALA A 231 14.36 1.22 23.83
CA ALA A 231 15.07 0.00 24.21
C ALA A 231 14.24 -1.26 23.95
N ALA A 232 12.93 -1.21 24.22
CA ALA A 232 12.03 -2.31 23.91
C ALA A 232 11.90 -2.55 22.39
N ALA A 233 11.85 -1.46 21.60
CA ALA A 233 11.84 -1.54 20.14
C ALA A 233 13.13 -2.17 19.60
N GLU A 234 14.29 -1.74 20.08
CA GLU A 234 15.60 -2.29 19.69
C GLU A 234 15.68 -3.80 19.98
N ALA A 235 15.33 -4.21 21.20
CA ALA A 235 15.34 -5.63 21.58
C ALA A 235 14.38 -6.46 20.71
N ARG A 236 13.16 -5.96 20.48
CA ARG A 236 12.16 -6.62 19.63
C ARG A 236 12.68 -6.78 18.20
N ILE A 237 13.19 -5.71 17.60
CA ILE A 237 13.64 -5.69 16.20
C ILE A 237 14.91 -6.56 16.03
N ALA A 238 15.80 -6.58 17.02
CA ALA A 238 16.99 -7.44 17.00
C ALA A 238 16.59 -8.92 16.89
N ALA A 239 15.55 -9.35 17.61
CA ALA A 239 15.05 -10.73 17.63
C ALA A 239 14.25 -11.15 16.38
N ILE A 240 13.95 -10.24 15.45
CA ILE A 240 13.23 -10.59 14.22
C ILE A 240 14.18 -11.19 13.18
N GLU A 241 13.86 -12.39 12.72
CA GLU A 241 14.47 -12.97 11.53
C GLU A 241 13.69 -12.53 10.26
N PRO A 242 14.38 -12.03 9.22
CA PRO A 242 13.78 -11.79 7.91
C PRO A 242 13.17 -13.06 7.32
N LEU A 243 12.06 -12.92 6.59
CA LEU A 243 11.51 -14.04 5.81
C LEU A 243 12.44 -14.40 4.64
N PRO A 244 12.44 -15.67 4.19
CA PRO A 244 13.20 -16.08 3.02
C PRO A 244 12.83 -15.29 1.76
N ASP A 245 13.81 -14.99 0.91
CA ASP A 245 13.64 -14.19 -0.31
C ASP A 245 12.53 -14.71 -1.23
N ALA A 246 12.38 -16.03 -1.34
CA ALA A 246 11.32 -16.65 -2.14
C ALA A 246 9.90 -16.26 -1.66
N THR A 247 9.72 -15.97 -0.37
CA THR A 247 8.45 -15.50 0.20
C THR A 247 8.24 -13.99 -0.02
N LEU A 248 9.31 -13.23 -0.25
CA LEU A 248 9.28 -11.79 -0.45
C LEU A 248 9.30 -11.38 -1.93
N ALA A 249 9.44 -12.35 -2.84
CA ALA A 249 9.52 -12.11 -4.27
C ALA A 249 8.32 -11.29 -4.78
N PRO A 250 8.55 -10.26 -5.61
CA PRO A 250 7.46 -9.42 -6.11
C PRO A 250 6.52 -10.25 -6.99
N PHE A 251 5.22 -10.01 -6.82
CA PHE A 251 4.21 -10.57 -7.71
C PHE A 251 4.34 -9.92 -9.09
N MET A 252 5.07 -10.56 -10.00
CA MET A 252 5.29 -10.02 -11.34
C MET A 252 3.99 -9.96 -12.12
N THR A 253 3.57 -8.77 -12.51
CA THR A 253 2.35 -8.59 -13.31
C THR A 253 2.66 -8.57 -14.81
N ALA A 254 1.68 -8.90 -15.66
CA ALA A 254 1.81 -8.78 -17.12
C ALA A 254 2.13 -7.35 -17.62
N ARG A 255 1.94 -6.34 -16.75
CA ARG A 255 2.26 -4.92 -16.95
C ARG A 255 3.74 -4.59 -16.72
N GLU A 256 4.42 -5.37 -15.88
CA GLU A 256 5.85 -5.27 -15.59
C GLU A 256 6.69 -6.22 -16.44
N ALA A 257 6.05 -7.20 -17.09
CA ALA A 257 6.71 -8.04 -18.08
C ALA A 257 7.28 -7.19 -19.24
N PRO A 258 8.43 -7.59 -19.82
CA PRO A 258 9.07 -6.87 -20.91
C PRO A 258 8.08 -6.50 -22.02
N ARG A 259 8.20 -5.26 -22.50
CA ARG A 259 7.35 -4.76 -23.58
C ARG A 259 7.73 -5.45 -24.88
N VAL A 260 6.80 -6.25 -25.40
CA VAL A 260 6.88 -6.83 -26.74
C VAL A 260 5.94 -6.05 -27.66
N ALA A 261 6.49 -5.42 -28.69
CA ALA A 261 5.70 -4.74 -29.71
C ALA A 261 5.05 -5.77 -30.65
N PHE A 262 3.95 -5.39 -31.31
CA PHE A 262 3.33 -6.28 -32.31
C PHE A 262 4.24 -6.51 -33.53
N SER A 263 5.07 -5.53 -33.89
CA SER A 263 6.05 -5.69 -34.97
C SER A 263 7.08 -6.79 -34.68
N GLU A 264 7.43 -7.02 -33.42
CA GLU A 264 8.34 -8.11 -33.02
C GLU A 264 7.79 -9.49 -33.44
N LEU A 265 6.47 -9.69 -33.38
CA LEU A 265 5.84 -10.93 -33.88
C LEU A 265 6.06 -11.10 -35.39
N ILE A 266 6.12 -9.98 -36.12
CA ILE A 266 6.34 -9.96 -37.56
C ILE A 266 7.82 -10.21 -37.86
N GLU A 267 8.71 -9.51 -37.16
CA GLU A 267 10.16 -9.60 -37.30
C GLU A 267 10.68 -11.01 -36.99
N ARG A 268 10.09 -11.69 -36.00
CA ARG A 268 10.38 -13.10 -35.68
C ARG A 268 9.67 -14.12 -36.58
N GLY A 269 8.88 -13.66 -37.56
CA GLY A 269 8.16 -14.53 -38.49
C GLY A 269 6.99 -15.30 -37.88
N MET A 270 6.57 -14.98 -36.65
CA MET A 270 5.42 -15.60 -35.99
C MET A 270 4.09 -15.17 -36.64
N ILE A 271 4.06 -13.96 -37.22
CA ILE A 271 2.96 -13.44 -38.04
C ILE A 271 3.54 -12.84 -39.31
N VAL A 272 3.06 -13.26 -40.48
CA VAL A 272 3.54 -12.70 -41.76
C VAL A 272 2.73 -11.47 -42.19
N PRO A 273 3.34 -10.46 -42.82
CA PRO A 273 2.60 -9.41 -43.51
C PRO A 273 1.65 -10.01 -44.56
N GLY A 274 0.44 -9.48 -44.65
CA GLY A 274 -0.64 -10.05 -45.47
C GLY A 274 -1.51 -11.09 -44.76
N ALA A 275 -1.12 -11.57 -43.57
CA ALA A 275 -1.99 -12.40 -42.74
C ALA A 275 -3.26 -11.63 -42.33
N ARG A 276 -4.34 -12.36 -42.06
CA ARG A 276 -5.60 -11.79 -41.56
C ARG A 276 -5.77 -12.14 -40.09
N LEU A 277 -5.88 -11.12 -39.24
CA LEU A 277 -6.31 -11.25 -37.86
C LEU A 277 -7.83 -11.22 -37.79
N VAL A 278 -8.45 -12.00 -36.89
CA VAL A 278 -9.90 -12.05 -36.69
C VAL A 278 -10.28 -11.96 -35.21
N ASP A 279 -11.51 -11.53 -34.89
CA ASP A 279 -12.02 -11.67 -33.52
C ASP A 279 -12.46 -13.12 -33.25
N ALA A 280 -12.71 -13.46 -31.98
CA ALA A 280 -13.08 -14.82 -31.57
C ALA A 280 -14.31 -15.38 -32.29
N LYS A 281 -15.23 -14.51 -32.75
CA LYS A 281 -16.44 -14.87 -33.49
C LYS A 281 -16.29 -14.74 -35.02
N LYS A 282 -15.09 -14.39 -35.51
CA LYS A 282 -14.79 -14.13 -36.93
C LYS A 282 -15.73 -13.10 -37.60
N ARG A 283 -16.30 -12.18 -36.83
CA ARG A 283 -17.15 -11.08 -37.32
C ARG A 283 -16.33 -9.96 -37.94
N HIS A 284 -15.13 -9.72 -37.42
CA HIS A 284 -14.22 -8.70 -37.91
C HIS A 284 -12.91 -9.32 -38.34
N GLY A 285 -12.30 -8.77 -39.40
CA GLY A 285 -11.01 -9.23 -39.88
C GLY A 285 -10.13 -8.09 -40.38
N ALA A 286 -8.90 -8.04 -39.92
CA ALA A 286 -7.93 -7.01 -40.24
C ALA A 286 -6.68 -7.59 -40.91
N LEU A 287 -6.18 -6.95 -41.96
CA LEU A 287 -4.97 -7.33 -42.67
C LEU A 287 -3.72 -6.83 -41.93
N VAL A 288 -2.74 -7.69 -41.71
CA VAL A 288 -1.43 -7.34 -41.15
C VAL A 288 -0.60 -6.64 -42.21
N ARG A 289 -0.05 -5.47 -41.89
CA ARG A 289 0.86 -4.72 -42.77
C ARG A 289 2.31 -4.99 -42.38
N ALA A 290 3.22 -4.75 -43.33
CA ALA A 290 4.67 -4.94 -43.11
C ALA A 290 5.27 -3.96 -42.10
N ASP A 291 4.62 -2.82 -41.86
CA ASP A 291 5.04 -1.77 -40.92
C ASP A 291 4.59 -2.01 -39.47
N GLY A 292 3.99 -3.18 -39.15
CA GLY A 292 3.48 -3.49 -37.82
C GLY A 292 2.11 -2.87 -37.50
N ALA A 293 1.48 -2.18 -38.45
CA ALA A 293 0.07 -1.80 -38.35
C ALA A 293 -0.86 -2.92 -38.84
N ILE A 294 -2.14 -2.80 -38.52
CA ILE A 294 -3.20 -3.62 -39.12
C ILE A 294 -4.25 -2.74 -39.80
N MET A 295 -4.96 -3.30 -40.76
CA MET A 295 -5.91 -2.58 -41.61
C MET A 295 -7.28 -3.26 -41.62
N LEU A 296 -8.33 -2.52 -41.27
CA LEU A 296 -9.73 -2.96 -41.33
C LEU A 296 -10.50 -2.05 -42.30
N GLY A 297 -10.80 -2.56 -43.50
CA GLY A 297 -11.32 -1.73 -44.58
C GLY A 297 -10.29 -0.68 -45.01
N ASP A 298 -10.65 0.59 -44.94
CA ASP A 298 -9.82 1.76 -45.24
C ASP A 298 -9.04 2.27 -44.01
N LYS A 299 -9.33 1.76 -42.81
CA LYS A 299 -8.74 2.24 -41.56
C LYS A 299 -7.46 1.48 -41.23
N VAL A 300 -6.38 2.21 -40.99
CA VAL A 300 -5.06 1.68 -40.62
C VAL A 300 -4.67 2.17 -39.22
N GLY A 301 -4.10 1.30 -38.41
CA GLY A 301 -3.61 1.66 -37.08
C GLY A 301 -3.02 0.49 -36.32
N SER A 302 -2.71 0.71 -35.04
CA SER A 302 -2.26 -0.36 -34.16
C SER A 302 -3.36 -1.40 -33.92
N ILE A 303 -2.95 -2.58 -33.44
CA ILE A 303 -3.87 -3.65 -33.03
C ILE A 303 -4.95 -3.18 -32.02
N HIS A 304 -4.61 -2.19 -31.18
CA HIS A 304 -5.50 -1.60 -30.19
C HIS A 304 -6.52 -0.65 -30.84
N ARG A 305 -6.04 0.29 -31.66
CA ARG A 305 -6.90 1.28 -32.32
C ARG A 305 -7.89 0.59 -33.26
N ILE A 306 -7.42 -0.37 -34.06
CA ILE A 306 -8.28 -1.08 -35.02
C ILE A 306 -9.22 -2.06 -34.30
N GLY A 307 -8.80 -2.68 -33.19
CA GLY A 307 -9.71 -3.46 -32.35
C GLY A 307 -10.83 -2.63 -31.73
N ALA A 308 -10.55 -1.38 -31.33
CA ALA A 308 -11.56 -0.47 -30.81
C ALA A 308 -12.54 -0.04 -31.90
N VAL A 309 -12.02 0.31 -33.09
CA VAL A 309 -12.82 0.60 -34.28
C VAL A 309 -13.74 -0.56 -34.65
N ALA A 310 -13.23 -1.80 -34.64
CA ALA A 310 -14.01 -3.00 -34.96
C ALA A 310 -15.18 -3.20 -33.99
N GLN A 311 -15.02 -2.83 -32.72
CA GLN A 311 -16.04 -2.99 -31.68
C GLN A 311 -16.97 -1.79 -31.54
N GLY A 312 -16.67 -0.66 -32.20
CA GLY A 312 -17.34 0.61 -31.92
C GLY A 312 -17.09 1.13 -30.49
N SER A 313 -15.95 0.76 -29.88
CA SER A 313 -15.60 1.13 -28.50
C SER A 313 -14.54 2.25 -28.46
N GLY A 314 -14.42 2.92 -27.31
CA GLY A 314 -13.38 3.93 -27.08
C GLY A 314 -11.97 3.36 -26.86
N ALA A 315 -11.85 2.08 -26.48
CA ALA A 315 -10.58 1.41 -26.22
C ALA A 315 -10.68 -0.11 -26.47
N CYS A 316 -9.55 -0.75 -26.78
CA CYS A 316 -9.44 -2.19 -26.95
C CYS A 316 -8.02 -2.68 -26.59
N ASN A 317 -7.94 -3.79 -25.85
CA ASN A 317 -6.71 -4.56 -25.76
C ASN A 317 -6.59 -5.48 -26.98
N GLY A 318 -5.82 -5.06 -28.00
CA GLY A 318 -5.67 -5.80 -29.25
C GLY A 318 -5.08 -7.20 -29.05
N TRP A 319 -4.23 -7.39 -28.03
CA TRP A 319 -3.61 -8.69 -27.73
C TRP A 319 -4.62 -9.78 -27.41
N THR A 320 -5.66 -9.43 -26.63
CA THR A 320 -6.71 -10.36 -26.18
C THR A 320 -7.93 -10.36 -27.10
N TYR A 321 -7.93 -9.52 -28.15
CA TYR A 321 -9.05 -9.39 -29.08
C TYR A 321 -8.78 -10.14 -30.39
N TRP A 322 -7.58 -9.94 -30.95
CA TRP A 322 -7.21 -10.48 -32.25
C TRP A 322 -6.65 -11.90 -32.14
N HIS A 323 -7.03 -12.72 -33.09
CA HIS A 323 -6.56 -14.09 -33.27
C HIS A 323 -5.96 -14.22 -34.66
N ILE A 324 -4.94 -15.07 -34.79
CA ILE A 324 -4.50 -15.58 -36.09
C ILE A 324 -5.14 -16.95 -36.33
N GLU A 325 -5.51 -17.21 -37.57
CA GLU A 325 -6.02 -18.52 -37.96
C GLU A 325 -4.85 -19.47 -38.25
N THR A 326 -4.81 -20.59 -37.55
CA THR A 326 -3.78 -21.64 -37.70
C THR A 326 -4.44 -22.94 -38.14
N LYS A 327 -3.63 -23.94 -38.49
CA LYS A 327 -4.13 -25.29 -38.84
C LYS A 327 -4.93 -25.95 -37.72
N SER A 328 -4.65 -25.60 -36.46
CA SER A 328 -5.32 -26.13 -35.27
C SER A 328 -6.47 -25.24 -34.77
N GLY A 329 -6.82 -24.19 -35.51
CA GLY A 329 -7.90 -23.25 -35.16
C GLY A 329 -7.41 -21.83 -34.87
N LEU A 330 -8.25 -21.05 -34.19
CA LEU A 330 -7.91 -19.68 -33.81
C LEU A 330 -6.92 -19.68 -32.65
N ARG A 331 -5.86 -18.89 -32.80
CA ARG A 331 -4.84 -18.68 -31.79
C ARG A 331 -4.77 -17.21 -31.40
N LEU A 332 -4.83 -16.88 -30.11
CA LEU A 332 -4.71 -15.50 -29.65
C LEU A 332 -3.32 -14.95 -29.97
N ILE A 333 -3.23 -13.71 -30.47
CA ILE A 333 -1.91 -13.10 -30.69
C ILE A 333 -1.17 -12.81 -29.38
N ASP A 334 -1.86 -12.79 -28.23
CA ASP A 334 -1.23 -12.70 -26.91
C ASP A 334 -0.40 -13.95 -26.54
N GLU A 335 -0.78 -15.13 -27.05
CA GLU A 335 -0.01 -16.36 -26.82
C GLU A 335 1.36 -16.27 -27.50
N LEU A 336 1.41 -15.73 -28.73
CA LEU A 336 2.66 -15.48 -29.45
C LEU A 336 3.52 -14.46 -28.71
N ARG A 337 2.90 -13.44 -28.11
CA ARG A 337 3.60 -12.48 -27.25
C ARG A 337 4.20 -13.15 -26.01
N ALA A 338 3.49 -14.12 -25.42
CA ALA A 338 3.96 -14.85 -24.25
C ALA A 338 5.16 -15.76 -24.56
N GLU A 339 5.23 -16.36 -25.75
CA GLU A 339 6.41 -17.11 -26.21
C GLU A 339 7.66 -16.22 -26.20
N ILE A 340 7.59 -15.04 -26.83
CA ILE A 340 8.72 -14.08 -26.85
C ILE A 340 9.12 -13.66 -25.43
N ARG A 341 8.14 -13.36 -24.57
CA ARG A 341 8.43 -12.98 -23.18
C ARG A 341 9.13 -14.09 -22.39
N SER A 342 8.80 -15.34 -22.69
CA SER A 342 9.42 -16.50 -22.04
C SER A 342 10.85 -16.70 -22.48
N GLU A 343 11.14 -16.50 -23.78
CA GLU A 343 12.50 -16.49 -24.33
C GLU A 343 13.35 -15.36 -23.72
N MET A 344 12.77 -14.15 -23.60
CA MET A 344 13.45 -12.99 -22.99
C MET A 344 13.78 -13.19 -21.50
N ALA A 345 13.02 -14.03 -20.79
CA ALA A 345 13.27 -14.33 -19.38
C ALA A 345 14.30 -15.45 -19.17
N ALA A 346 14.58 -16.24 -20.21
CA ALA A 346 15.49 -17.38 -20.16
C ALA A 346 16.94 -17.04 -20.60
N GLY A 347 17.16 -15.88 -21.21
CA GLY A 347 18.48 -15.39 -21.66
C GLY A 347 19.03 -14.28 -20.78
#